data_AF-A0A2N1SXS1-F1
#
_entry.id   AF-A0A2N1SXS1-F1
#
_cell.length_a   1.000
_cell.length_b   1.000
_cell.length_c   1.000
_cell.angle_alpha   90.00
_cell.angle_beta   90.00
_cell.angle_gamma   90.00
#
_symmetry.space_group_name_H-M   'P 1'
#
loop_
_entity.id
_entity.type
_entity.pdbx_description
1 polymer ?
#
loop_
_entity_poly.entity_id
_entity_poly.type
_entity_poly.pdbx_seq_one_letter_code
_entity_poly.pdbx_strand_id
1 'polypeptide(L)' 'MEQMAFGLTYAVPAFGAAISIAVIGYSAMNAAGRNPEKINDIRTLMITAIVFADSLAIIALIVAIVGKLL' A
#
# COMPACT_ATOMS: atom_id res chain seq x y z
N MET A 1 -9.90 25.22 -6.42
CA MET A 1 -10.51 23.95 -5.94
C MET A 1 -9.97 22.73 -6.67
N GLU A 2 -9.70 22.80 -7.97
CA GLU A 2 -9.16 21.67 -8.77
C GLU A 2 -7.82 21.11 -8.25
N GLN A 3 -6.87 21.96 -7.84
CA GLN A 3 -5.58 21.49 -7.32
C GLN A 3 -5.72 20.69 -6.00
N MET A 4 -6.68 21.07 -5.16
CA MET A 4 -6.99 20.32 -3.94
C MET A 4 -7.67 18.98 -4.26
N ALA A 5 -8.60 18.97 -5.20
CA ALA A 5 -9.24 17.73 -5.65
C ALA A 5 -8.20 16.74 -6.20
N PHE A 6 -7.28 17.21 -7.05
CA PHE A 6 -6.16 16.42 -7.57
C PHE A 6 -5.28 15.85 -6.45
N GLY A 7 -4.88 16.69 -5.49
CA GLY A 7 -4.06 16.26 -4.36
C GLY A 7 -4.75 15.20 -3.49
N LEU A 8 -6.05 15.35 -3.25
CA LEU A 8 -6.84 14.41 -2.45
C LEU A 8 -7.06 13.07 -3.16
N THR A 9 -7.21 13.05 -4.48
CA THR A 9 -7.36 11.82 -5.27
C THR A 9 -6.19 10.86 -5.07
N TYR A 10 -4.97 11.38 -4.88
CA TYR A 10 -3.81 10.56 -4.54
C TYR A 10 -3.62 10.38 -3.04
N ALA A 11 -3.77 11.45 -2.25
CA ALA A 11 -3.46 11.42 -0.82
C ALA A 11 -4.32 10.43 -0.04
N VAL A 12 -5.62 10.29 -0.37
CA VAL A 12 -6.52 9.38 0.34
C VAL A 12 -6.14 7.90 0.10
N PRO A 13 -5.96 7.43 -1.15
CA PRO A 13 -5.51 6.07 -1.40
C PRO A 13 -4.09 5.79 -0.90
N ALA A 14 -3.16 6.75 -1.04
CA ALA A 14 -1.80 6.61 -0.51
C ALA A 14 -1.80 6.45 1.02
N PHE A 15 -2.66 7.18 1.73
CA PHE A 15 -2.83 7.02 3.17
C PHE A 15 -3.39 5.64 3.55
N GLY A 16 -4.39 5.16 2.81
CA GLY A 16 -4.92 3.80 2.98
C GLY A 16 -3.87 2.71 2.73
N ALA A 17 -3.04 2.88 1.70
CA ALA A 17 -1.93 1.97 1.41
C ALA A 17 -0.87 2.00 2.53
N ALA A 18 -0.49 3.18 3.02
CA ALA A 18 0.47 3.31 4.12
C ALA A 18 0.01 2.58 5.40
N ILE A 19 -1.27 2.72 5.76
CA ILE A 19 -1.85 1.99 6.90
C ILE A 19 -1.84 0.48 6.64
N SER A 20 -2.23 0.06 5.43
CA SER A 20 -2.27 -1.36 5.07
C SER A 20 -0.88 -1.99 5.17
N ILE A 21 0.15 -1.31 4.65
CA ILE A 21 1.55 -1.75 4.73
C ILE A 21 2.02 -1.83 6.19
N ALA A 22 1.68 -0.84 7.01
CA ALA A 22 2.04 -0.84 8.43
C ALA A 22 1.43 -2.05 9.17
N VAL A 23 0.15 -2.35 8.94
CA VAL A 23 -0.53 -3.52 9.52
C VAL A 23 0.09 -4.82 9.03
N ILE A 24 0.31 -4.97 7.71
CA ILE A 24 0.92 -6.15 7.12
C ILE A 24 2.33 -6.39 7.69
N GLY A 25 3.16 -5.35 7.74
CA GLY A 25 4.51 -5.42 8.29
C GLY A 25 4.51 -5.80 9.77
N TYR A 26 3.65 -5.19 10.57
CA TYR A 26 3.51 -5.53 11.99
C TYR A 26 3.10 -6.99 12.19
N SER A 27 2.08 -7.47 11.46
CA SER A 27 1.63 -8.86 11.53
C SER A 27 2.72 -9.84 11.08
N ALA A 28 3.45 -9.52 10.02
CA ALA A 28 4.55 -10.34 9.52
C ALA A 28 5.70 -10.44 10.54
N MET A 29 6.07 -9.33 11.19
CA MET A 29 7.12 -9.33 12.23
C MET A 29 6.71 -10.14 13.46
N ASN A 30 5.45 -10.04 13.89
CA ASN A 30 4.94 -10.88 14.98
C ASN A 30 4.93 -12.37 14.62
N ALA A 31 4.51 -12.72 13.39
CA ALA A 31 4.52 -14.10 12.93
C ALA A 31 5.95 -14.66 12.84
N ALA A 32 6.89 -13.85 12.34
CA ALA A 32 8.31 -14.21 12.22
C ALA A 32 8.97 -14.41 13.59
N GLY A 33 8.68 -13.55 14.56
CA GLY A 33 9.19 -13.71 15.93
C GLY A 33 8.67 -14.97 16.63
N ARG A 34 7.46 -15.44 16.28
CA ARG A 34 6.88 -16.66 16.82
C ARG A 34 7.31 -17.94 16.09
N ASN A 35 7.69 -17.82 14.81
CA ASN A 35 8.09 -18.95 13.95
C ASN A 35 9.32 -18.57 13.11
N PRO A 36 10.52 -18.50 13.70
CA PRO A 36 11.75 -18.10 13.00
C PRO A 36 12.06 -18.98 11.78
N GLU A 37 11.69 -20.26 11.83
CA GLU A 37 11.89 -21.23 10.76
C GLU A 37 11.05 -20.94 9.50
N LYS A 38 9.99 -20.13 9.61
CA LYS A 38 9.08 -19.76 8.49
C LYS A 38 9.32 -18.35 7.95
N ILE A 39 10.42 -17.69 8.30
CA ILE A 39 10.71 -16.31 7.91
C ILE A 39 10.62 -16.09 6.39
N ASN A 40 11.12 -17.04 5.59
CA ASN A 40 11.11 -16.91 4.13
C ASN A 40 9.67 -16.94 3.56
N ASP A 41 8.83 -17.85 4.05
CA ASP A 41 7.43 -17.96 3.61
C ASP A 41 6.63 -16.72 4.04
N ILE A 42 6.84 -16.26 5.27
CA ILE A 42 6.22 -15.04 5.82
C ILE A 42 6.64 -13.82 4.99
N ARG A 43 7.92 -13.71 4.63
CA ARG A 43 8.41 -12.60 3.79
C ARG A 43 7.76 -12.62 2.41
N THR A 44 7.63 -13.80 1.79
CA THR A 44 6.97 -13.93 0.49
C THR A 44 5.52 -13.45 0.55
N LEU A 45 4.74 -13.96 1.52
CA LEU A 45 3.35 -13.55 1.72
C LEU A 45 3.20 -12.06 2.04
N MET A 46 4.10 -11.53 2.88
CA MET A 46 4.15 -10.10 3.23
C MET A 46 4.36 -9.23 1.99
N ILE A 47 5.35 -9.56 1.15
CA ILE A 47 5.64 -8.81 -0.08
C ILE A 47 4.44 -8.89 -1.03
N THR A 48 3.86 -10.08 -1.23
CA THR A 48 2.67 -10.25 -2.08
C THR A 48 1.51 -9.38 -1.60
N ALA A 49 1.23 -9.36 -0.29
CA ALA A 49 0.18 -8.53 0.28
C ALA A 49 0.45 -7.02 0.12
N ILE A 50 1.71 -6.59 0.32
CA ILE A 50 2.12 -5.18 0.13
C ILE A 50 1.93 -4.76 -1.33
N VAL A 51 2.32 -5.59 -2.30
CA VAL A 51 2.15 -5.26 -3.74
C VAL A 51 0.68 -5.09 -4.10
N PHE A 52 -0.21 -5.93 -3.58
CA PHE A 52 -1.65 -5.76 -3.80
C PHE A 52 -2.21 -4.52 -3.11
N ALA A 53 -1.75 -4.19 -1.90
CA ALA A 53 -2.17 -2.99 -1.20
C ALA A 53 -1.73 -1.71 -1.95
N ASP A 54 -0.49 -1.68 -2.45
CA ASP A 54 0.09 -0.51 -3.11
C ASP A 54 -0.43 -0.31 -4.55
N SER A 55 -0.90 -1.38 -5.20
CA SER A 55 -1.52 -1.30 -6.53
C SER A 55 -2.70 -0.32 -6.58
N LEU A 56 -3.46 -0.18 -5.49
CA LEU A 56 -4.58 0.76 -5.39
C LEU A 56 -4.10 2.23 -5.36
N ALA A 57 -2.98 2.51 -4.69
CA ALA A 57 -2.38 3.84 -4.66
C ALA A 57 -1.81 4.24 -6.03
N ILE A 58 -1.21 3.29 -6.75
CA ILE A 58 -0.72 3.51 -8.12
C ILE A 58 -1.88 3.80 -9.07
N ILE A 59 -2.98 3.04 -9.00
CA ILE A 59 -4.18 3.30 -9.82
C ILE A 59 -4.72 4.70 -9.55
N ALA A 60 -4.79 5.11 -8.28
CA ALA A 60 -5.23 6.45 -7.91
C ALA A 60 -4.31 7.56 -8.43
N LEU A 61 -2.99 7.34 -8.40
CA LEU A 61 -2.01 8.26 -8.99
C LEU A 61 -2.23 8.42 -10.50
N ILE A 62 -2.45 7.31 -11.21
CA ILE A 62 -2.73 7.33 -12.64
C ILE A 62 -4.02 8.11 -12.91
N VAL A 63 -5.11 7.83 -12.18
CA VAL A 63 -6.39 8.55 -12.34
C VAL A 63 -6.23 10.04 -12.06
N ALA A 64 -5.48 10.41 -11.01
CA ALA A 64 -5.21 11.82 -10.71
C ALA A 64 -4.48 12.50 -11.88
N ILE A 65 -3.40 11.89 -12.39
CA ILE A 65 -2.61 12.43 -13.51
C ILE A 65 -3.45 12.55 -14.77
N VAL A 66 -4.19 11.49 -15.13
CA VAL A 66 -5.06 11.47 -16.31
C VAL A 66 -6.13 12.55 -16.21
N GLY A 67 -6.82 12.66 -15.07
CA GLY A 67 -7.86 13.68 -14.87
C GLY A 67 -7.33 15.11 -14.77
N LYS A 68 -6.00 15.31 -14.67
CA LYS A 68 -5.36 16.63 -14.74
C LYS A 68 -4.88 16.98 -16.16
N LEU A 69 -4.53 15.97 -16.97
CA LEU A 69 -3.94 16.15 -18.29
C LEU A 69 -4.97 16.10 -19.43
N LEU A 70 -6.07 15.37 -19.25
CA LEU A 70 -7.23 15.32 -20.16
C LEU A 70 -8.32 16.27 -19.66
#